data_AF-A0A023UHK9-F1
#
_entry.id   AF-A0A023UHK9-F1
#
_cell.length_a   1.000
_cell.length_b   1.000
_cell.length_c   1.000
_cell.angle_alpha   90.00
_cell.angle_beta   90.00
_cell.angle_gamma   90.00
#
_symmetry.space_group_name_H-M   'P 1'
#
loop_
_entity.id
_entity.type
_entity.pdbx_description
1 polymer ?
#
loop_
_entity_poly.entity_id
_entity_poly.type
_entity_poly.pdbx_seq_one_letter_code
_entity_poly.pdbx_strand_id
1 'polypeptide(L)'
;MVIMEVPTIDSASLRGLLEGDDPDCLVLDCRSFFSFSSSHISGSSNVRFSTIVRRRARGGLGLEHILPNEDTRNRLLSGEYQSVVFLDDRSLEMGEVKKDGTLMLAVNALCRNPCGARVFFLKGGFETFSSEFPEMC
;
A
#
# COMPACT_ATOMS: atom_id res chain seq x y z
N MET A 1 15.27 -7.82 -12.93
CA MET A 1 14.32 -7.42 -11.88
C MET A 1 15.06 -6.41 -11.02
N VAL A 2 14.75 -5.12 -11.16
CA VAL A 2 15.38 -4.10 -10.32
C VAL A 2 14.90 -4.37 -8.89
N ILE A 3 15.83 -4.70 -8.00
CA ILE A 3 15.52 -4.78 -6.56
C ILE A 3 15.31 -3.32 -6.15
N MET A 4 14.06 -2.89 -6.08
CA MET A 4 13.78 -1.62 -5.43
C MET A 4 13.88 -1.84 -3.93
N GLU A 5 14.83 -1.15 -3.31
CA GLU A 5 14.78 -0.92 -1.87
C GLU A 5 13.68 0.13 -1.63
N VAL A 6 12.55 -0.33 -1.09
CA VAL A 6 11.49 0.56 -0.62
C VAL A 6 11.87 0.99 0.80
N PRO A 7 12.12 2.29 1.05
CA PRO A 7 12.46 2.76 2.39
C PRO A 7 11.30 2.55 3.35
N THR A 8 11.61 2.39 4.63
CA THR A 8 10.61 2.28 5.69
C THR A 8 10.16 3.65 6.19
N ILE A 9 8.92 3.71 6.67
CA ILE A 9 8.36 4.84 7.42
C ILE A 9 7.79 4.31 8.74
N ASP A 10 7.97 5.03 9.84
CA ASP A 10 7.37 4.71 11.13
C ASP A 10 5.93 5.25 11.25
N SER A 11 5.18 4.76 12.23
CA SER A 11 3.77 5.12 12.44
C SER A 11 3.56 6.61 12.68
N ALA A 12 4.44 7.27 13.44
CA ALA A 12 4.31 8.69 13.76
C ALA A 12 4.54 9.56 12.52
N SER A 13 5.53 9.21 11.71
CA SER A 13 5.78 9.83 10.41
C SER A 13 4.61 9.62 9.45
N LEU A 14 4.03 8.40 9.37
CA LEU A 14 2.83 8.14 8.57
C LEU A 14 1.64 8.96 9.05
N ARG A 15 1.40 9.03 10.37
CA ARG A 15 0.34 9.87 10.94
C ARG A 15 0.47 11.32 10.46
N GLY A 16 1.68 11.89 10.51
CA GLY A 16 1.93 13.25 10.03
C GLY A 16 1.59 13.45 8.54
N LEU A 17 1.70 12.42 7.70
CA LEU A 17 1.28 12.46 6.29
C LEU A 17 -0.24 12.33 6.10
N LEU A 18 -0.97 11.84 7.10
CA LEU A 18 -2.42 11.64 7.06
C LEU A 18 -3.18 12.79 7.73
N GLU A 19 -2.49 13.69 8.44
CA GLU A 19 -3.09 14.88 9.05
C GLU A 19 -3.43 15.93 7.97
N GLY A 20 -4.70 16.34 7.90
CA GLY A 20 -5.21 17.34 6.96
C GLY A 20 -6.54 16.93 6.31
N ASP A 21 -7.19 17.87 5.61
CA ASP A 21 -8.49 17.63 4.95
C ASP A 21 -8.37 16.85 3.63
N ASP A 22 -7.25 16.98 2.93
CA ASP A 22 -6.92 16.23 1.71
C ASP A 22 -5.46 15.77 1.78
N PRO A 23 -5.18 14.65 2.47
CA PRO A 23 -3.82 14.14 2.60
C PRO A 23 -3.29 13.72 1.22
N ASP A 24 -2.09 14.18 0.89
CA ASP A 24 -1.36 13.83 -0.33
C ASP A 24 -0.68 12.45 -0.23
N CYS A 25 -1.21 11.57 0.62
CA CYS A 25 -0.69 10.27 0.96
C CYS A 25 -1.73 9.17 0.67
N LEU A 26 -1.36 8.22 -0.20
CA LEU A 26 -2.16 7.03 -0.46
C LEU A 26 -1.65 5.84 0.36
N VAL A 27 -2.48 5.31 1.25
CA VAL A 27 -2.17 4.10 2.02
C VAL A 27 -2.74 2.88 1.31
N LEU A 28 -1.87 1.92 1.00
CA LEU A 28 -2.20 0.66 0.34
C LEU A 28 -2.05 -0.52 1.31
N ASP A 29 -3.18 -0.98 1.84
CA ASP A 29 -3.25 -2.10 2.76
C ASP A 29 -3.19 -3.43 2.00
N CYS A 30 -2.09 -4.17 2.16
CA CYS A 30 -1.83 -5.42 1.47
C CYS A 30 -2.27 -6.67 2.26
N ARG A 31 -2.94 -6.48 3.41
CA ARG A 31 -3.50 -7.57 4.20
C ARG A 31 -4.69 -8.21 3.48
N SER A 32 -5.16 -9.31 4.04
CA SER A 32 -6.35 -9.98 3.53
C SER A 32 -7.57 -9.05 3.56
N PHE A 33 -8.50 -9.22 2.62
CA PHE A 33 -9.75 -8.46 2.60
C PHE A 33 -10.52 -8.56 3.94
N PHE A 34 -10.46 -9.73 4.59
CA PHE A 34 -11.10 -9.93 5.89
C PHE A 34 -10.42 -9.10 6.99
N SER A 35 -9.09 -9.11 7.05
CA SER A 35 -8.33 -8.28 8.01
C SER A 35 -8.63 -6.80 7.82
N PHE A 36 -8.60 -6.33 6.56
CA PHE A 36 -8.93 -4.95 6.21
C PHE A 36 -10.37 -4.58 6.57
N SER A 37 -11.34 -5.44 6.24
CA SER A 37 -12.76 -5.19 6.51
C SER A 37 -13.07 -5.16 8.01
N SER A 38 -12.27 -5.84 8.83
CA SER A 38 -12.44 -5.83 10.28
C SER A 38 -11.97 -4.53 10.92
N SER A 39 -10.85 -3.95 10.45
CA SER A 39 -10.32 -2.65 10.84
C SER A 39 -9.15 -2.29 9.92
N HIS A 40 -8.99 -1.02 9.58
CA HIS A 40 -7.97 -0.53 8.65
C HIS A 40 -7.73 0.96 8.88
N ILE A 41 -6.55 1.45 8.48
CA ILE A 41 -6.25 2.88 8.59
C ILE A 41 -7.29 3.68 7.79
N SER A 42 -7.88 4.70 8.40
CA SER A 42 -8.89 5.57 7.78
C SER A 42 -8.39 6.14 6.46
N GLY A 43 -9.20 6.03 5.41
CA GLY A 43 -8.85 6.48 4.05
C GLY A 43 -7.91 5.54 3.28
N SER A 44 -7.43 4.44 3.88
CA SER A 44 -6.61 3.45 3.16
C SER A 44 -7.43 2.64 2.15
N SER A 45 -6.74 2.12 1.14
CA SER A 45 -7.30 1.26 0.10
C SER A 45 -6.74 -0.16 0.22
N ASN A 46 -7.62 -1.16 0.31
CA ASN A 46 -7.20 -2.55 0.24
C ASN A 46 -6.68 -2.90 -1.15
N VAL A 47 -5.46 -3.42 -1.20
CA VAL A 47 -4.85 -3.96 -2.42
C VAL A 47 -5.57 -5.24 -2.79
N ARG A 48 -6.24 -5.22 -3.94
CA ARG A 48 -6.96 -6.39 -4.41
C ARG A 48 -5.99 -7.37 -5.06
N PHE A 49 -5.65 -8.42 -4.32
CA PHE A 49 -4.90 -9.54 -4.88
C PHE A 49 -5.54 -10.87 -4.55
N SER A 50 -5.76 -11.66 -5.60
CA SER A 50 -6.29 -13.02 -5.49
C SER A 50 -5.62 -13.92 -6.51
N THR A 51 -5.66 -15.23 -6.27
CA THR A 51 -5.17 -16.23 -7.21
C THR A 51 -5.86 -16.12 -8.58
N ILE A 52 -7.14 -15.73 -8.61
CA ILE A 52 -7.87 -15.47 -9.86
C ILE A 52 -7.33 -14.23 -10.60
N VAL A 53 -7.04 -13.13 -9.89
CA VAL A 53 -6.43 -11.92 -10.48
C VAL A 53 -5.05 -12.26 -11.05
N ARG A 54 -4.20 -12.97 -10.28
CA ARG A 54 -2.87 -13.42 -10.74
C ARG A 54 -2.95 -14.27 -12.01
N ARG A 55 -3.90 -15.21 -12.08
CA ARG A 55 -4.10 -16.07 -13.25
C ARG A 55 -4.58 -15.27 -14.47
N ARG A 56 -5.50 -14.32 -14.28
CA ARG A 56 -6.05 -13.49 -15.36
C ARG A 56 -5.04 -12.49 -15.92
N ALA A 57 -4.13 -11.99 -15.08
CA ALA A 57 -3.09 -11.04 -15.45
C ALA A 57 -2.02 -11.62 -16.40
N ARG A 58 -1.99 -12.94 -16.66
CA ARG A 58 -1.09 -13.62 -17.63
C ARG A 58 0.40 -13.19 -17.58
N GLY A 59 0.90 -12.81 -16.40
CA GLY A 59 2.29 -12.36 -16.20
C GLY A 59 2.50 -10.86 -16.00
N GLY A 60 1.46 -10.03 -16.19
CA GLY A 60 1.50 -8.58 -15.99
C GLY A 60 0.38 -8.09 -15.06
N LEU A 61 0.64 -8.03 -13.75
CA LEU A 61 -0.25 -7.32 -12.81
C LEU A 61 -0.05 -5.81 -13.00
N GLY A 62 -1.06 -5.16 -13.58
CA GLY A 62 -1.16 -3.70 -13.68
C GLY A 62 -1.81 -3.05 -12.46
N LEU A 63 -1.79 -1.72 -12.39
CA LEU A 63 -2.40 -0.96 -11.29
C LEU A 63 -3.91 -1.20 -11.18
N GLU A 64 -4.60 -1.36 -12.30
CA GLU A 64 -6.04 -1.67 -12.39
C GLU A 64 -6.42 -2.98 -11.70
N HIS A 65 -5.46 -3.91 -11.57
CA HIS A 65 -5.68 -5.19 -10.91
C HIS A 65 -5.57 -5.08 -9.38
N ILE A 66 -4.72 -4.18 -8.89
CA ILE A 66 -4.44 -4.02 -7.46
C ILE A 66 -5.22 -2.87 -6.82
N LEU A 67 -5.57 -1.85 -7.60
CA LEU A 67 -6.36 -0.67 -7.24
C LEU A 67 -7.62 -0.61 -8.11
N PRO A 68 -8.69 -1.32 -7.71
CA PRO A 68 -9.90 -1.40 -8.51
C PRO A 68 -10.67 -0.08 -8.55
N ASN A 69 -10.53 0.78 -7.53
CA ASN A 69 -11.14 2.11 -7.50
C ASN A 69 -10.52 2.98 -8.59
N GLU A 70 -11.33 3.40 -9.57
CA GLU A 70 -10.84 4.18 -10.70
C GLU A 70 -10.44 5.60 -10.31
N ASP A 71 -11.17 6.24 -9.41
CA ASP A 71 -10.87 7.60 -8.93
C ASP A 71 -9.52 7.63 -8.21
N THR A 72 -9.29 6.72 -7.25
CA THR A 72 -7.99 6.58 -6.56
C THR A 72 -6.86 6.32 -7.55
N ARG A 73 -7.09 5.45 -8.54
CA ARG A 73 -6.10 5.13 -9.57
C ARG A 73 -5.81 6.34 -10.46
N ASN A 74 -6.83 7.11 -10.83
CA ASN A 74 -6.67 8.32 -11.64
C ASN A 74 -5.92 9.40 -10.86
N ARG A 75 -6.24 9.63 -9.58
CA ARG A 75 -5.50 10.54 -8.68
C ARG A 75 -4.02 10.15 -8.53
N LEU A 76 -3.75 8.85 -8.43
CA LEU A 76 -2.39 8.33 -8.41
C LEU A 76 -1.65 8.61 -9.72
N LEU A 77 -2.29 8.37 -10.86
CA LEU A 77 -1.67 8.57 -12.18
C LEU A 77 -1.55 10.04 -12.57
N SER A 78 -2.39 10.93 -12.04
CA SER A 78 -2.32 12.39 -12.22
C SER A 78 -1.26 13.05 -11.33
N GLY A 79 -0.65 12.30 -10.40
CA GLY A 79 0.39 12.81 -9.50
C GLY A 79 -0.16 13.63 -8.33
N GLU A 80 -1.43 13.45 -7.96
CA GLU A 80 -2.04 14.13 -6.82
C GLU A 80 -1.51 13.61 -5.47
N TYR A 81 -1.03 12.36 -5.43
CA TYR A 81 -0.35 11.81 -4.26
C TYR A 81 1.15 12.11 -4.31
N GLN A 82 1.67 12.78 -3.27
CA GLN A 82 3.12 12.96 -3.07
C GLN A 82 3.77 11.72 -2.46
N SER A 83 2.99 10.88 -1.76
CA SER A 83 3.49 9.67 -1.10
C SER A 83 2.53 8.48 -1.27
N VAL A 84 3.09 7.29 -1.40
CA VAL A 84 2.36 6.02 -1.35
C VAL A 84 2.99 5.14 -0.27
N VAL A 85 2.18 4.67 0.68
CA VAL A 85 2.66 3.83 1.79
C VAL A 85 2.00 2.47 1.72
N PHE A 86 2.81 1.43 1.57
CA PHE A 86 2.37 0.04 1.64
C PHE A 86 2.45 -0.47 3.08
N LEU A 87 1.47 -1.27 3.49
CA LEU A 87 1.52 -1.97 4.78
C LEU A 87 1.07 -3.43 4.66
N ASP A 88 1.58 -4.26 5.54
CA ASP A 88 1.05 -5.60 5.82
C ASP A 88 0.64 -5.71 7.29
N ASP A 89 0.51 -6.93 7.82
CA ASP A 89 0.09 -7.13 9.21
C ASP A 89 1.12 -6.57 10.20
N ARG A 90 2.43 -6.84 10.01
CA ARG A 90 3.43 -6.64 11.09
C ARG A 90 4.91 -6.60 10.70
N SER A 91 5.26 -6.65 9.42
CA SER A 91 6.68 -6.73 9.05
C SER A 91 7.43 -5.45 9.40
N LEU A 92 8.65 -5.60 9.91
CA LEU A 92 9.49 -4.47 10.33
C LEU A 92 10.29 -3.88 9.17
N GLU A 93 10.58 -4.70 8.16
CA GLU A 93 11.37 -4.31 7.01
C GLU A 93 10.97 -5.10 5.76
N MET A 94 11.31 -4.55 4.60
CA MET A 94 10.96 -5.14 3.31
C MET A 94 11.58 -6.54 3.08
N GLY A 95 12.68 -6.85 3.78
CA GLY A 95 13.33 -8.17 3.75
C GLY A 95 12.49 -9.31 4.32
N GLU A 96 11.54 -9.01 5.21
CA GLU A 96 10.63 -9.99 5.81
C GLU A 96 9.42 -10.31 4.91
N VAL A 97 9.14 -9.43 3.95
CA VAL A 97 7.98 -9.57 3.07
C VAL A 97 8.19 -10.71 2.08
N LYS A 98 7.16 -11.56 1.93
CA LYS A 98 7.18 -12.66 0.96
C LYS A 98 7.34 -12.13 -0.47
N LYS A 99 8.36 -12.63 -1.18
CA LYS A 99 8.70 -12.23 -2.57
C LYS A 99 7.55 -12.37 -3.56
N ASP A 100 6.63 -13.32 -3.34
CA ASP A 100 5.45 -13.57 -4.17
C ASP A 100 4.12 -13.17 -3.49
N GLY A 101 4.21 -12.47 -2.35
CA GLY A 101 3.06 -11.97 -1.60
C GLY A 101 2.43 -10.72 -2.23
N THR A 102 1.22 -10.40 -1.78
CA THR A 102 0.43 -9.25 -2.25
C THR A 102 1.22 -7.95 -2.25
N LEU A 103 1.94 -7.66 -1.16
CA LEU A 103 2.71 -6.43 -1.02
C LEU A 103 3.80 -6.29 -2.08
N MET A 104 4.65 -7.32 -2.24
CA MET A 104 5.71 -7.31 -3.26
C MET A 104 5.14 -7.18 -4.67
N LEU A 105 4.01 -7.80 -4.96
CA LEU A 105 3.35 -7.68 -6.25
C LEU A 105 2.79 -6.27 -6.48
N ALA A 106 2.23 -5.66 -5.45
CA ALA A 106 1.68 -4.31 -5.53
C ALA A 106 2.77 -3.26 -5.72
N VAL A 107 3.87 -3.38 -4.97
CA VAL A 107 5.09 -2.59 -5.16
C VAL A 107 5.56 -2.72 -6.62
N ASN A 108 5.75 -3.95 -7.11
CA ASN A 108 6.19 -4.19 -8.49
C ASN A 108 5.23 -3.61 -9.55
N ALA A 109 3.92 -3.62 -9.31
CA ALA A 109 2.94 -3.03 -10.22
C ALA A 109 3.06 -1.50 -10.24
N LEU A 110 3.29 -0.87 -9.09
CA LEU A 110 3.55 0.56 -8.98
C LEU A 110 4.87 0.95 -9.65
N CYS A 111 5.95 0.18 -9.48
CA CYS A 111 7.24 0.43 -10.14
C CYS A 111 7.15 0.52 -11.66
N ARG A 112 6.24 -0.27 -12.25
CA ARG A 112 6.03 -0.32 -13.70
C ARG A 112 5.25 0.88 -14.22
N ASN A 113 4.60 1.63 -13.33
CA ASN A 113 3.75 2.77 -13.64
C ASN A 113 4.19 3.96 -12.78
N PRO A 114 5.34 4.60 -13.10
CA PRO A 114 5.88 5.69 -12.31
C PRO A 114 4.87 6.83 -12.22
N CYS A 115 4.47 7.16 -10.99
CA CYS A 115 3.47 8.19 -10.68
C CYS A 115 4.09 9.45 -10.03
N GLY A 116 5.42 9.49 -9.87
CA GLY A 116 6.13 10.60 -9.21
C GLY A 116 6.05 10.60 -7.68
N ALA A 117 5.17 9.80 -7.07
CA ALA A 117 5.06 9.68 -5.63
C ALA A 117 6.27 8.98 -4.99
N ARG A 118 6.63 9.41 -3.79
CA ARG A 118 7.60 8.71 -2.94
C ARG A 118 6.96 7.45 -2.37
N VAL A 119 7.65 6.32 -2.47
CA VAL A 119 7.12 5.02 -2.04
C VAL A 119 7.75 4.59 -0.74
N PHE A 120 6.93 4.21 0.24
CA PHE A 120 7.37 3.74 1.54
C PHE A 120 6.70 2.41 1.94
N PHE A 121 7.34 1.72 2.88
CA PHE A 121 6.78 0.57 3.59
C PHE A 121 6.60 0.90 5.08
N LEU A 122 5.40 0.66 5.63
CA LEU A 122 5.10 0.94 7.02
C LEU A 122 5.79 -0.09 7.94
N LYS A 123 6.76 0.38 8.73
CA LYS A 123 7.47 -0.44 9.70
C LYS A 123 6.52 -0.91 10.80
N GLY A 124 6.49 -2.21 11.03
CA GLY A 124 5.64 -2.84 12.05
C GLY A 124 4.19 -3.04 11.61
N GLY A 125 3.88 -2.73 10.34
CA GLY A 125 2.58 -2.97 9.72
C GLY A 125 1.39 -2.35 10.45
N PHE A 126 0.21 -2.89 10.15
CA PHE A 126 -1.05 -2.45 10.75
C PHE A 126 -1.10 -2.70 12.27
N GLU A 127 -0.54 -3.80 12.76
CA GLU A 127 -0.55 -4.14 14.19
C GLU A 127 0.10 -3.03 15.03
N THR A 128 1.25 -2.51 14.58
CA THR A 128 1.95 -1.44 15.29
C THR A 128 1.20 -0.12 15.18
N PHE A 129 0.76 0.26 13.97
CA PHE A 129 0.05 1.52 13.77
C PHE A 129 -1.27 1.59 14.54
N SER A 130 -2.09 0.54 14.49
CA SER A 130 -3.37 0.49 15.21
C SER A 130 -3.21 0.46 16.73
N SER A 131 -2.09 -0.08 17.24
CA SER A 131 -1.77 -0.01 18.67
C SER A 131 -1.37 1.39 19.12
N GLU A 132 -0.72 2.17 18.26
CA GLU A 132 -0.23 3.52 18.58
C GLU A 132 -1.27 4.61 18.30
N PHE A 133 -2.09 4.45 17.26
CA PHE A 133 -3.10 5.40 16.78
C PHE A 133 -4.45 4.72 16.51
N PRO A 134 -5.10 4.13 17.53
CA PRO A 134 -6.37 3.41 17.37
C PRO A 134 -7.51 4.30 16.86
N GLU A 135 -7.45 5.61 17.11
CA GLU A 135 -8.43 6.60 16.62
C GLU A 135 -8.42 6.80 15.10
N MET A 136 -7.37 6.31 14.43
CA MET A 136 -7.21 6.40 12.98
C MET A 136 -7.54 5.08 12.25
N CYS A 137 -8.12 4.07 12.93
CA CYS A 137 -8.29 2.70 12.41
C CYS A 137 -9.73 2.14 12.48
#